data_AF-A0A962R375-F1
#
_entry.id   AF-A0A962R375-F1
#
_cell.length_a   1.000
_cell.length_b   1.000
_cell.length_c   1.000
_cell.angle_alpha   90.00
_cell.angle_beta   90.00
_cell.angle_gamma   90.00
#
_symmetry.space_group_name_H-M   'P 1'
#
loop_
_entity.id
_entity.type
_entity.pdbx_description
1 polymer ?
#
loop_
_entity_poly.entity_id
_entity_poly.type
_entity_poly.pdbx_seq_one_letter_code
_entity_poly.pdbx_strand_id
1 'polypeptide(L)'
;GKSAMSMIEEVRRQFREKPGILKGEDKPDYAACVAISTADAQRQMILPSVLVVAIPMIVGAIFGPAAVMGLLTGGLVCGFLMAIMMANAGGAWDNAKKAIEAGKLEGSRKGGDAHAAAVIGDTVGDPFKDTSGPAMNILVKLLSIVSLILVPFIT
;
A
#
# COMPACT_ATOMS: atom_id res chain seq x y z
N GLY A 1 6.21 -3.83 1.92
CA GLY A 1 7.65 -4.13 2.02
C GLY A 1 7.92 -5.22 3.04
N LYS A 2 8.04 -4.86 4.33
CA LYS A 2 8.36 -5.82 5.42
C LYS A 2 7.40 -7.02 5.49
N SER A 3 6.08 -6.76 5.47
CA SER A 3 5.07 -7.84 5.51
C SER A 3 5.12 -8.77 4.30
N ALA A 4 5.48 -8.25 3.13
CA ALA A 4 5.63 -9.05 1.92
C ALA A 4 6.85 -9.98 2.03
N MET A 5 7.94 -9.53 2.65
CA MET A 5 9.11 -10.38 2.93
C MET A 5 8.77 -11.48 3.94
N SER A 6 8.06 -11.17 5.03
CA SER A 6 7.59 -12.18 5.98
C SER A 6 6.74 -13.26 5.29
N MET A 7 5.86 -12.85 4.38
CA MET A 7 5.04 -13.77 3.58
C MET A 7 5.90 -14.64 2.64
N ILE A 8 6.89 -14.06 1.96
CA ILE A 8 7.81 -14.80 1.07
C ILE A 8 8.61 -15.84 1.86
N GLU A 9 9.12 -15.46 3.04
CA GLU A 9 9.86 -16.38 3.91
C GLU A 9 9.00 -17.54 4.39
N GLU A 10 7.74 -17.28 4.77
CA GLU A 10 6.80 -18.33 5.17
C GLU A 10 6.47 -19.29 4.02
N VAL A 11 6.16 -18.76 2.83
CA VAL A 11 5.88 -19.60 1.65
C VAL A 11 7.11 -20.45 1.30
N ARG A 12 8.32 -19.87 1.33
CA ARG A 12 9.57 -20.60 1.09
C ARG A 12 9.82 -21.68 2.15
N ARG A 13 9.51 -21.39 3.42
CA ARG A 13 9.61 -22.35 4.53
C ARG A 13 8.68 -23.55 4.28
N GLN A 14 7.41 -23.30 3.93
CA GLN A 14 6.44 -24.36 3.64
C GLN A 14 6.89 -25.22 2.46
N PHE A 15 7.38 -24.64 1.36
CA PHE A 15 7.88 -25.42 0.22
C PHE A 15 9.13 -26.26 0.56
N ARG A 16 10.01 -25.76 1.43
CA ARG A 16 11.20 -26.49 1.86
C ARG A 16 10.86 -27.64 2.82
N GLU A 17 9.96 -27.43 3.76
CA GLU A 17 9.58 -28.44 4.75
C GLU A 17 8.58 -29.47 4.23
N LYS A 18 7.72 -29.08 3.27
CA LYS A 18 6.72 -29.95 2.64
C LYS A 18 6.83 -29.90 1.11
N PRO A 19 7.80 -30.61 0.50
CA PRO A 19 7.97 -30.65 -0.95
C PRO A 19 6.76 -31.21 -1.70
N GLY A 20 5.91 -32.00 -1.04
CA GLY A 20 4.66 -32.54 -1.59
C GLY A 20 3.67 -31.45 -1.99
N ILE A 21 3.81 -30.22 -1.48
CA ILE A 21 2.98 -29.07 -1.89
C ILE A 21 3.19 -28.75 -3.38
N LEU A 22 4.43 -28.75 -3.86
CA LEU A 22 4.75 -28.45 -5.27
C LEU A 22 4.25 -29.55 -6.22
N LYS A 23 4.09 -30.78 -5.70
CA LYS A 23 3.52 -31.92 -6.42
C LYS A 23 1.99 -31.98 -6.33
N GLY A 24 1.38 -31.15 -5.48
CA GLY A 24 -0.06 -31.15 -5.22
C GLY A 24 -0.55 -32.29 -4.31
N GLU A 25 0.37 -33.00 -3.65
CA GLU A 25 0.08 -34.13 -2.75
C GLU A 25 -0.26 -33.64 -1.33
N ASP A 26 0.42 -32.58 -0.88
CA ASP A 26 0.22 -31.97 0.44
C ASP A 26 -0.54 -30.65 0.37
N LYS A 27 -1.38 -30.38 1.37
CA LYS A 27 -2.07 -29.08 1.50
C LYS A 27 -1.16 -28.03 2.16
N PRO A 28 -1.04 -26.81 1.58
CA PRO A 28 -0.38 -25.68 2.23
C PRO A 28 -1.05 -25.28 3.53
N ASP A 29 -0.27 -24.69 4.44
CA ASP A 29 -0.82 -24.03 5.62
C ASP A 29 -1.20 -22.59 5.29
N TYR A 30 -2.45 -22.42 4.88
CA TYR A 30 -3.02 -21.11 4.60
C TYR A 30 -3.23 -20.26 5.87
N ALA A 31 -3.47 -20.89 7.02
CA ALA A 31 -3.76 -20.19 8.26
C ALA A 31 -2.52 -19.41 8.76
N ALA A 32 -1.33 -19.99 8.60
CA ALA A 32 -0.07 -19.30 8.89
C ALA A 32 0.09 -18.00 8.08
N CYS A 33 -0.14 -18.05 6.76
CA CYS A 33 -0.06 -16.88 5.89
C CYS A 33 -1.07 -15.79 6.30
N VAL A 34 -2.32 -16.18 6.60
CA VAL A 34 -3.37 -15.25 7.06
C VAL A 34 -3.00 -14.61 8.40
N ALA A 35 -2.44 -15.37 9.34
CA ALA A 35 -2.02 -14.85 10.63
C ALA A 35 -0.91 -13.81 10.49
N ILE A 36 0.08 -14.05 9.63
CA ILE A 36 1.19 -13.12 9.35
C ILE A 36 0.65 -11.82 8.77
N SER A 37 -0.16 -11.88 7.71
CA SER A 37 -0.68 -10.67 7.06
C SER A 37 -1.58 -9.86 8.00
N THR A 38 -2.39 -10.54 8.81
CA THR A 38 -3.28 -9.89 9.79
C THR A 38 -2.49 -9.18 10.88
N ALA A 39 -1.54 -9.86 11.53
CA ALA A 39 -0.76 -9.28 12.60
C ALA A 39 0.11 -8.10 12.13
N ASP A 40 0.74 -8.23 10.96
CA ASP A 40 1.57 -7.18 10.40
C ASP A 40 0.74 -5.96 9.96
N ALA A 41 -0.43 -6.18 9.36
CA ALA A 41 -1.34 -5.09 8.98
C ALA A 41 -1.78 -4.30 10.22
N GLN A 42 -2.24 -4.98 11.27
CA GLN A 42 -2.68 -4.33 12.51
C GLN A 42 -1.56 -3.51 13.15
N ARG A 43 -0.33 -4.05 13.22
CA ARG A 43 0.81 -3.33 13.80
C ARG A 43 1.22 -2.12 12.97
N GLN A 44 1.25 -2.24 11.64
CA GLN A 44 1.71 -1.15 10.77
C GLN A 44 0.68 -0.04 10.57
N MET A 45 -0.61 -0.30 10.81
CA MET A 45 -1.65 0.73 10.73
C MET A 45 -1.61 1.73 11.89
N ILE A 46 -1.10 1.34 13.07
CA ILE A 46 -1.11 2.20 14.26
C ILE A 46 -0.35 3.50 14.03
N LEU A 47 0.87 3.40 13.50
CA LEU A 47 1.74 4.57 13.28
C LEU A 47 1.10 5.64 12.37
N PRO A 48 0.69 5.33 11.12
CA PRO A 48 0.07 6.32 10.25
C PRO A 48 -1.23 6.88 10.82
N SER A 49 -2.05 6.06 11.50
CA SER A 49 -3.27 6.54 12.15
C SER A 49 -2.98 7.56 13.26
N VAL A 50 -1.98 7.30 14.10
CA VAL A 50 -1.58 8.24 15.16
C VAL A 50 -1.04 9.54 14.57
N LEU A 51 -0.19 9.46 13.53
CA LEU A 51 0.40 10.64 12.90
C LEU A 51 -0.65 11.58 12.31
N VAL A 52 -1.68 11.04 11.65
CA VAL A 52 -2.77 11.84 11.05
C VAL A 52 -3.52 12.68 12.09
N VAL A 53 -3.65 12.19 13.32
CA VAL A 53 -4.33 12.93 14.40
C VAL A 53 -3.35 13.84 15.15
N ALA A 54 -2.16 13.34 15.47
CA ALA A 54 -1.18 14.05 16.29
C ALA A 54 -0.58 15.28 15.58
N ILE A 55 -0.30 15.21 14.28
CA ILE A 55 0.38 16.29 13.56
C ILE A 55 -0.45 17.58 13.56
N PRO A 56 -1.74 17.60 13.18
CA PRO A 56 -2.56 18.81 13.26
C PRO A 56 -2.66 19.39 14.67
N MET A 57 -2.75 18.54 15.71
CA MET A 57 -2.78 18.97 17.11
C MET A 57 -1.50 19.70 17.50
N ILE A 58 -0.34 19.12 17.20
CA ILE A 58 0.97 19.69 17.54
C ILE A 58 1.19 20.99 16.76
N VAL A 59 0.88 21.00 15.46
CA VAL A 59 1.04 22.20 14.62
C VAL A 59 0.12 23.32 15.08
N GLY A 60 -1.14 23.01 15.38
CA GLY A 60 -2.11 23.99 15.88
C GLY A 60 -1.72 24.56 17.23
N ALA A 61 -1.25 23.73 18.16
CA ALA A 61 -0.87 24.18 19.50
C ALA A 61 0.40 25.06 19.51
N ILE A 62 1.37 24.80 18.62
CA ILE A 62 2.66 25.50 18.61
C ILE A 62 2.65 26.73 17.69
N PHE A 63 2.05 26.61 16.50
CA PHE A 63 2.15 27.61 15.43
C PHE A 63 0.82 28.29 15.10
N GLY A 64 -0.27 27.85 15.73
CA GLY A 64 -1.59 28.45 15.59
C GLY A 64 -2.33 28.09 14.29
N PRO A 65 -3.53 28.68 14.09
CA PRO A 65 -4.46 28.30 13.03
C PRO A 65 -3.93 28.51 11.60
N ALA A 66 -3.14 29.57 11.38
CA ALA A 66 -2.59 29.87 10.06
C ALA A 66 -1.62 28.78 9.56
N ALA A 67 -0.84 28.19 10.48
CA ALA A 67 0.05 27.08 10.14
C ALA A 67 -0.73 25.79 9.82
N VAL A 68 -1.83 25.52 10.54
CA VAL A 68 -2.73 24.40 10.25
C VAL A 68 -3.35 24.55 8.86
N MET A 69 -3.75 25.76 8.47
CA MET A 69 -4.24 26.05 7.11
C MET A 69 -3.19 25.73 6.03
N GLY A 70 -1.92 26.08 6.29
CA GLY A 70 -0.80 25.74 5.41
C GLY A 70 -0.58 24.22 5.30
N LEU A 71 -0.61 23.51 6.44
CA LEU A 71 -0.51 22.05 6.50
C LEU A 71 -1.62 21.37 5.69
N LEU A 72 -2.87 21.81 5.86
CA LEU A 72 -4.02 21.26 5.13
C LEU A 72 -3.91 21.50 3.63
N THR A 73 -3.55 22.73 3.23
CA THR A 73 -3.45 23.10 1.82
C THR A 73 -2.33 22.33 1.13
N GLY A 74 -1.14 22.26 1.75
CA GLY A 74 -0.01 21.49 1.24
C GLY A 74 -0.31 19.99 1.21
N GLY A 75 -0.89 19.45 2.28
CA GLY A 75 -1.29 18.05 2.37
C GLY A 75 -2.30 17.65 1.30
N LEU A 76 -3.28 18.52 1.01
CA LEU A 76 -4.25 18.32 -0.07
C LEU A 76 -3.57 18.26 -1.44
N VAL A 77 -2.78 19.28 -1.80
CA VAL A 77 -2.17 19.37 -3.13
C VAL A 77 -1.19 18.22 -3.36
N CYS A 78 -0.28 17.98 -2.42
CA CYS A 78 0.69 16.89 -2.54
C CYS A 78 0.00 15.52 -2.48
N GLY A 79 -0.92 15.33 -1.52
CA GLY A 79 -1.62 14.06 -1.33
C GLY A 79 -2.45 13.67 -2.56
N PHE A 80 -3.16 14.63 -3.16
CA PHE A 80 -3.95 14.39 -4.37
C PHE A 80 -3.10 13.94 -5.56
N LEU A 81 -2.01 14.67 -5.84
CA LEU A 81 -1.10 14.33 -6.94
C LEU A 81 -0.47 12.94 -6.75
N MET A 82 -0.02 12.63 -5.52
CA MET A 82 0.53 11.31 -5.21
C MET A 82 -0.52 10.21 -5.32
N ALA A 83 -1.75 10.44 -4.87
CA ALA A 83 -2.83 9.45 -4.95
C ALA A 83 -3.11 9.03 -6.40
N ILE A 84 -3.22 10.02 -7.30
CA ILE A 84 -3.44 9.76 -8.74
C ILE A 84 -2.24 9.03 -9.34
N MET A 85 -1.02 9.51 -9.08
CA MET A 85 0.18 8.90 -9.62
C MET A 85 0.29 7.42 -9.20
N MET A 86 0.11 7.12 -7.92
CA MET A 86 0.21 5.76 -7.38
C MET A 86 -0.88 4.84 -7.95
N ALA A 87 -2.13 5.31 -8.01
CA ALA A 87 -3.23 4.52 -8.57
C ALA A 87 -3.02 4.21 -10.06
N ASN A 88 -2.64 5.22 -10.85
CA ASN A 88 -2.47 5.07 -12.29
C ASN A 88 -1.22 4.24 -12.63
N ALA A 89 -0.09 4.47 -11.95
CA ALA A 89 1.12 3.70 -12.18
C ALA A 89 0.93 2.22 -11.81
N GLY A 90 0.34 1.94 -10.64
CA GLY A 90 0.04 0.56 -10.22
C GLY A 90 -0.95 -0.13 -11.17
N GLY A 91 -2.01 0.56 -11.60
CA GLY A 91 -2.97 0.03 -12.58
C GLY A 91 -2.35 -0.21 -13.95
N ALA A 92 -1.44 0.67 -14.40
CA ALA A 92 -0.73 0.51 -15.66
C ALA A 92 0.18 -0.73 -15.65
N TRP A 93 0.94 -0.96 -14.57
CA TRP A 93 1.79 -2.15 -14.44
C TRP A 93 0.97 -3.46 -14.41
N ASP A 94 -0.14 -3.51 -13.67
CA ASP A 94 -1.02 -4.68 -13.64
C ASP A 94 -1.64 -4.96 -15.03
N ASN A 95 -2.10 -3.91 -15.71
CA ASN A 95 -2.68 -4.05 -17.05
C ASN A 95 -1.63 -4.46 -18.10
N ALA A 96 -0.39 -3.98 -17.99
CA ALA A 96 0.70 -4.41 -18.85
C ALA A 96 1.01 -5.91 -18.67
N LYS A 97 1.08 -6.39 -17.41
CA LYS A 97 1.22 -7.81 -17.10
C LYS A 97 0.09 -8.64 -17.70
N LYS A 98 -1.16 -8.22 -17.49
CA LYS A 98 -2.36 -8.89 -18.04
C LYS A 98 -2.38 -8.90 -19.57
N ALA A 99 -1.88 -7.85 -20.23
CA ALA A 99 -1.80 -7.81 -21.69
C ALA A 99 -0.83 -8.88 -22.24
N ILE A 100 0.30 -9.10 -21.58
CA ILE A 100 1.25 -10.18 -21.93
C ILE A 100 0.63 -11.55 -21.66
N GLU A 101 -0.05 -11.73 -20.52
CA GLU A 101 -0.70 -12.99 -20.16
C GLU A 101 -1.85 -13.36 -21.11
N ALA A 102 -2.53 -12.36 -21.67
CA ALA A 102 -3.58 -12.52 -22.68
C ALA A 102 -3.05 -12.67 -24.11
N GLY A 103 -1.72 -12.66 -24.33
CA GLY A 103 -1.11 -12.80 -25.65
C GLY A 103 -1.36 -11.63 -26.60
N LYS A 104 -1.66 -10.42 -26.07
CA LYS A 104 -1.94 -9.22 -26.88
C LYS A 104 -0.69 -8.54 -27.42
N LEU A 105 0.49 -8.99 -26.99
CA LEU A 105 1.79 -8.45 -27.37
C LEU A 105 2.55 -9.49 -28.17
N GLU A 106 2.76 -9.21 -29.45
CA GLU A 106 3.55 -10.05 -30.34
C GLU A 106 4.99 -10.20 -29.79
N GLY A 107 5.53 -11.41 -29.87
CA GLY A 107 6.86 -11.74 -29.35
C GLY A 107 6.96 -11.90 -27.83
N SER A 108 5.89 -11.61 -27.07
CA SER A 108 5.85 -11.81 -25.62
C SER A 108 4.98 -13.02 -25.26
N ARG A 109 5.42 -13.82 -24.29
CA ARG A 109 4.66 -14.97 -23.77
C ARG A 109 4.75 -15.06 -22.26
N LYS A 110 3.74 -15.71 -21.65
CA LYS A 110 3.76 -16.06 -20.23
C LYS A 110 5.00 -16.90 -19.90
N GLY A 111 5.71 -16.53 -18.83
CA GLY A 111 6.96 -17.17 -18.43
C GLY A 111 8.20 -16.79 -19.24
N GLY A 112 8.09 -15.84 -20.18
CA GLY A 112 9.26 -15.22 -20.83
C GLY A 112 9.81 -14.03 -20.03
N ASP A 113 10.96 -13.50 -20.44
CA ASP A 113 11.66 -12.41 -19.74
C ASP A 113 10.80 -11.14 -19.62
N ALA A 114 10.06 -10.79 -20.68
CA ALA A 114 9.13 -9.66 -20.65
C ALA A 114 7.98 -9.85 -19.65
N HIS A 115 7.48 -11.09 -19.50
CA HIS A 115 6.45 -11.40 -18.51
C HIS A 115 7.01 -11.31 -17.09
N ALA A 116 8.21 -11.84 -16.85
CA ALA A 116 8.88 -11.73 -15.55
C ALA A 116 9.12 -10.26 -15.15
N ALA A 117 9.56 -9.42 -16.08
CA ALA A 117 9.73 -7.98 -15.84
C ALA A 117 8.39 -7.28 -15.53
N ALA A 118 7.31 -7.63 -16.24
CA ALA A 118 5.98 -7.09 -15.98
C ALA A 118 5.43 -7.54 -14.61
N VAL A 119 5.70 -8.79 -14.19
CA VAL A 119 5.35 -9.28 -12.86
C VAL A 119 6.09 -8.47 -11.78
N ILE A 120 7.38 -8.18 -11.97
CA ILE A 120 8.12 -7.31 -11.04
C ILE A 120 7.46 -5.93 -10.96
N GLY A 121 7.13 -5.31 -12.10
CA GLY A 121 6.43 -4.03 -12.15
C GLY A 121 5.10 -4.04 -11.39
N ASP A 122 4.29 -5.08 -11.57
CA ASP A 122 3.03 -5.26 -10.84
C ASP A 122 3.24 -5.40 -9.33
N THR A 123 4.22 -6.20 -8.89
CA THR A 123 4.52 -6.34 -7.45
C THR A 123 5.04 -5.05 -6.80
N VAL A 124 5.69 -4.18 -7.57
CA VAL A 124 6.05 -2.81 -7.14
C VAL A 124 4.81 -1.91 -7.08
N GLY A 125 3.89 -2.11 -8.03
CA GLY A 125 2.62 -1.38 -8.14
C GLY A 125 1.59 -1.75 -7.08
N ASP A 126 1.55 -2.98 -6.57
CA ASP A 126 0.53 -3.45 -5.63
C ASP A 126 0.43 -2.57 -4.35
N PRO A 127 1.53 -2.23 -3.65
CA PRO A 127 1.46 -1.30 -2.53
C PRO A 127 1.02 0.12 -2.91
N PHE A 128 1.20 0.52 -4.18
CA PHE A 128 0.83 1.85 -4.67
C PHE A 128 -0.67 1.90 -4.95
N LYS A 129 -1.24 0.98 -5.73
CA LYS A 129 -2.67 1.00 -6.10
C LYS A 129 -3.60 0.47 -5.00
N ASP A 130 -3.14 -0.44 -4.15
CA ASP A 130 -4.05 -1.14 -3.22
C ASP A 130 -3.87 -0.74 -1.75
N THR A 131 -2.79 -0.02 -1.41
CA THR A 131 -2.55 0.43 -0.03
C THR A 131 -2.37 1.93 0.05
N SER A 132 -1.29 2.46 -0.52
CA SER A 132 -0.88 3.85 -0.29
C SER A 132 -1.74 4.84 -1.06
N GLY A 133 -1.99 4.60 -2.35
CA GLY A 133 -2.78 5.48 -3.22
C GLY A 133 -4.19 5.73 -2.69
N PRO A 134 -5.00 4.69 -2.44
CA PRO A 134 -6.34 4.86 -1.86
C PRO A 134 -6.31 5.50 -0.47
N ALA A 135 -5.31 5.17 0.36
CA ALA A 135 -5.19 5.72 1.72
C ALA A 135 -4.91 7.24 1.73
N MET A 136 -4.24 7.80 0.72
CA MET A 136 -3.98 9.24 0.63
C MET A 136 -5.27 10.08 0.60
N ASN A 137 -6.32 9.59 -0.07
CA ASN A 137 -7.62 10.27 -0.08
C ASN A 137 -8.27 10.31 1.32
N ILE A 138 -8.14 9.22 2.07
CA ILE A 138 -8.64 9.15 3.45
C ILE A 138 -7.82 10.08 4.36
N LEU A 139 -6.49 10.06 4.21
CA LEU A 139 -5.58 10.92 4.98
C LEU A 139 -5.95 12.40 4.83
N VAL A 140 -6.18 12.88 3.61
CA VAL A 140 -6.57 14.28 3.35
C VAL A 140 -7.90 14.62 4.02
N LYS A 141 -8.90 13.72 3.94
CA LYS A 141 -10.20 13.95 4.59
C LYS A 141 -10.10 13.96 6.11
N LEU A 142 -9.35 13.04 6.69
CA LEU A 142 -9.16 12.97 8.14
C LEU A 142 -8.40 14.17 8.68
N LEU A 143 -7.35 14.62 7.99
CA LEU A 143 -6.63 15.84 8.37
C LEU A 143 -7.58 17.05 8.44
N SER A 144 -8.46 17.21 7.45
CA SER A 144 -9.44 18.30 7.40
C SER A 144 -10.45 18.23 8.54
N ILE A 145 -11.01 17.03 8.82
CA ILE A 145 -11.98 16.85 9.91
C ILE A 145 -11.33 17.08 11.28
N VAL A 146 -10.15 16.50 11.52
CA VAL A 146 -9.43 16.68 12.79
C VAL A 146 -9.09 18.15 12.99
N SER A 147 -8.58 18.83 11.96
CA SER A 147 -8.27 20.26 12.04
C SER A 147 -9.50 21.10 12.34
N LEU A 148 -10.64 20.81 11.71
CA LEU A 148 -11.90 21.51 11.97
C LEU A 148 -12.35 21.36 13.43
N ILE A 149 -12.24 20.16 14.00
CA ILE A 149 -12.56 19.90 15.41
C ILE A 149 -11.60 20.64 16.35
N LEU A 150 -10.34 20.83 15.94
CA LEU A 150 -9.33 21.49 16.75
C LEU A 150 -9.45 23.01 16.76
N VAL A 151 -10.06 23.64 15.73
CA VAL A 151 -10.17 25.11 15.60
C VAL A 151 -10.58 25.80 16.92
N PRO A 152 -11.67 25.42 17.61
CA PRO A 152 -12.10 26.10 18.84
C PRO A 152 -11.13 25.99 20.02
N PHE A 153 -10.15 25.08 19.96
CA PHE A 153 -9.15 24.87 21.00
C PHE A 153 -7.82 25.58 20.72
N ILE A 154 -7.63 26.06 19.48
CA ILE A 154 -6.39 26.71 19.02
C ILE A 154 -6.57 28.19 18.64
N THR A 155 -7.81 28.70 18.65
CA THR A 155 -8.17 30.12 18.53
C THR A 155 -8.68 30.64 19.86
#